data_AF-A0A2N5GJK2-F1
#
_entry.id   AF-A0A2N5GJK2-F1
#
_cell.length_a   1.000
_cell.length_b   1.000
_cell.length_c   1.000
_cell.angle_alpha   90.00
_cell.angle_beta   90.00
_cell.angle_gamma   90.00
#
_symmetry.space_group_name_H-M   'P 1'
#
loop_
_entity.id
_entity.type
_entity.pdbx_description
1 polymer ?
#
loop_
_entity_poly.entity_id
_entity_poly.type
_entity_poly.pdbx_seq_one_letter_code
_entity_poly.pdbx_strand_id
1 'polypeptide(L)'
;MKIEVERALRVKSLSNDILEQLLEDRISFKEKDLRNAVELLARSVQDLTNLYVGVEEDHVSTLKATIMKMKICHNTLYYGKSKESLENENASLKKF
;
A
#
# COMPACT_ATOMS: atom_id res chain seq x y z
N MET A 1 15.29 4.77 -18.02
CA MET A 1 14.15 5.59 -17.53
C MET A 1 14.66 6.40 -16.34
N LYS A 2 14.13 7.60 -16.03
CA LYS A 2 14.61 8.35 -14.85
C LYS A 2 14.18 7.60 -13.57
N ILE A 3 15.09 7.42 -12.60
CA ILE A 3 14.87 6.66 -11.36
C ILE A 3 13.64 7.11 -10.56
N GLU A 4 13.31 8.39 -10.63
CA GLU A 4 12.11 8.97 -10.01
C GLU A 4 10.82 8.43 -10.63
N VAL A 5 10.78 8.31 -11.96
CA VAL A 5 9.63 7.76 -12.70
C VAL A 5 9.41 6.31 -12.31
N GLU A 6 10.48 5.51 -12.22
CA GLU A 6 10.40 4.11 -11.76
C GLU A 6 9.82 4.00 -10.35
N ARG A 7 10.25 4.87 -9.43
CA ARG A 7 9.76 4.87 -8.05
C ARG A 7 8.32 5.35 -7.96
N ALA A 8 7.93 6.38 -8.69
CA ALA A 8 6.55 6.84 -8.77
C ALA A 8 5.62 5.75 -9.33
N LEU A 9 6.05 5.03 -10.38
CA LEU A 9 5.33 3.87 -10.90
C LEU A 9 5.21 2.77 -9.86
N ARG A 10 6.23 2.55 -9.02
CA ARG A 10 6.15 1.59 -7.91
C ARG A 10 5.15 2.01 -6.84
N VAL A 11 5.07 3.30 -6.51
CA VAL A 11 4.04 3.83 -5.60
C VAL A 11 2.64 3.55 -6.16
N LYS A 12 2.42 3.81 -7.45
CA LYS A 12 1.14 3.52 -8.13
C LYS A 12 0.79 2.02 -8.14
N SER A 13 1.75 1.15 -8.41
CA SER A 13 1.51 -0.30 -8.34
C SER A 13 1.07 -0.71 -6.92
N LEU A 14 1.77 -0.25 -5.89
CA LEU A 14 1.39 -0.58 -4.50
C LEU A 14 0.02 -0.02 -4.10
N SER A 15 -0.38 1.16 -4.59
CA SER A 15 -1.73 1.68 -4.33
C SER A 15 -2.81 0.81 -4.94
N ASN A 16 -2.56 0.24 -6.13
CA ASN A 16 -3.51 -0.68 -6.76
C ASN A 16 -3.61 -1.98 -5.96
N ASP A 17 -2.48 -2.57 -5.55
CA ASP A 17 -2.46 -3.79 -4.74
C ASP A 17 -3.27 -3.60 -3.44
N ILE A 18 -3.14 -2.44 -2.79
CA ILE A 18 -3.91 -2.08 -1.58
C ILE A 18 -5.41 -1.95 -1.86
N LEU A 19 -5.79 -1.32 -2.97
CA LEU A 19 -7.19 -1.18 -3.38
C LEU A 19 -7.82 -2.53 -3.69
N GLU A 20 -7.11 -3.40 -4.41
CA GLU A 20 -7.57 -4.76 -4.72
C GLU A 20 -7.83 -5.55 -3.42
N GLN A 21 -6.93 -5.46 -2.44
CA GLN A 21 -7.15 -6.10 -1.13
C GLN A 21 -8.36 -5.55 -0.38
N LEU A 22 -8.62 -4.24 -0.47
CA LEU A 22 -9.77 -3.60 0.19
C LEU A 22 -11.12 -3.94 -0.47
N LEU A 23 -11.12 -4.15 -1.78
CA LEU A 23 -12.32 -4.46 -2.57
C LEU A 23 -12.62 -5.97 -2.63
N GLU A 24 -11.72 -6.81 -2.11
CA GLU A 24 -11.92 -8.25 -2.07
C GLU A 24 -13.09 -8.61 -1.15
N ASP A 25 -14.15 -9.16 -1.75
CA ASP A 25 -15.37 -9.55 -1.05
C ASP A 25 -15.06 -10.55 0.09
N ARG A 26 -15.76 -10.40 1.22
CA ARG A 26 -15.66 -11.29 2.41
C ARG A 26 -14.36 -11.14 3.22
N ILE A 27 -13.63 -10.04 3.03
CA ILE A 27 -12.51 -9.69 3.92
C ILE A 27 -12.96 -8.68 4.97
N SER A 28 -12.88 -9.08 6.23
CA SER A 28 -12.97 -8.15 7.36
C SER A 28 -11.57 -7.84 7.86
N PHE A 29 -11.26 -6.55 7.98
CA PHE A 29 -10.01 -6.06 8.58
C PHE A 29 -10.26 -5.61 10.01
N LYS A 30 -9.24 -5.70 10.87
CA LYS A 30 -9.30 -5.10 12.20
C LYS A 30 -9.30 -3.58 12.07
N GLU A 31 -10.11 -2.89 12.88
CA GLU A 31 -10.20 -1.43 12.85
C GLU A 31 -8.84 -0.73 13.04
N LYS A 32 -8.00 -1.25 13.94
CA LYS A 32 -6.65 -0.73 14.18
C LYS A 32 -5.78 -0.79 12.93
N ASP A 33 -5.87 -1.88 12.18
CA ASP A 33 -5.06 -2.09 10.96
C ASP A 33 -5.53 -1.16 9.85
N LEU A 34 -6.85 -0.95 9.72
CA LEU A 34 -7.43 0.05 8.81
C LEU A 34 -7.01 1.48 9.18
N ARG A 35 -7.06 1.86 10.45
CA ARG A 35 -6.61 3.20 10.91
C ARG A 35 -5.14 3.45 10.56
N ASN A 36 -4.28 2.46 10.81
CA ASN A 36 -2.87 2.55 10.46
C ASN A 36 -2.65 2.64 8.94
N ALA A 37 -3.37 1.84 8.16
CA ALA A 37 -3.32 1.88 6.70
C ALA A 37 -3.72 3.26 6.17
N VAL A 38 -4.82 3.84 6.67
CA VAL A 38 -5.29 5.17 6.28
C VAL A 38 -4.27 6.26 6.63
N GLU A 39 -3.66 6.21 7.80
CA GLU A 39 -2.61 7.17 8.18
C GLU A 39 -1.43 7.12 7.20
N LEU A 40 -0.94 5.91 6.89
CA LEU A 40 0.20 5.74 5.98
C LEU A 40 -0.13 6.20 4.56
N LEU A 41 -1.33 5.89 4.06
CA LEU A 41 -1.80 6.37 2.77
C LEU A 41 -1.91 7.90 2.73
N ALA A 42 -2.48 8.52 3.76
CA ALA A 42 -2.60 9.98 3.85
C ALA A 42 -1.23 10.67 3.86
N ARG A 43 -0.26 10.13 4.61
CA ARG A 43 1.14 10.61 4.61
C ARG A 43 1.81 10.41 3.24
N SER A 44 1.56 9.30 2.57
CA SER A 44 2.07 9.06 1.22
C SER A 44 1.52 10.08 0.20
N VAL A 45 0.25 10.47 0.31
CA VAL A 45 -0.33 11.55 -0.51
C VAL A 45 0.34 12.89 -0.22
N GLN A 46 0.62 13.20 1.05
CA GLN A 46 1.35 14.41 1.43
C GLN A 46 2.77 14.42 0.84
N ASP A 47 3.51 13.31 0.96
CA ASP A 47 4.85 13.19 0.36
C ASP A 47 4.81 13.48 -1.15
N LEU A 48 3.88 12.84 -1.88
CA LEU A 48 3.74 13.02 -3.32
C LEU A 48 3.33 14.44 -3.70
N THR A 49 2.48 15.07 -2.89
CA THR A 49 2.07 16.47 -3.11
C THR A 49 3.25 17.41 -2.88
N ASN A 50 4.03 17.21 -1.82
CA ASN A 50 5.24 18.00 -1.52
C ASN A 50 6.28 17.91 -2.64
N LEU A 51 6.47 16.72 -3.22
CA LEU A 51 7.29 16.54 -4.42
C LEU A 51 6.75 17.33 -5.61
N TYR A 52 5.45 17.24 -5.86
CA TYR A 52 4.82 17.88 -7.01
C TYR A 52 4.88 19.42 -6.94
N VAL A 53 4.72 19.99 -5.74
CA VAL A 53 4.78 21.45 -5.53
C VAL A 53 6.20 21.98 -5.28
N GLY A 54 7.22 21.11 -5.33
CA GLY A 54 8.63 21.48 -5.17
C GLY A 54 9.03 21.89 -3.75
N VAL A 55 8.27 21.47 -2.72
CA VAL A 55 8.64 21.68 -1.30
C VAL A 55 9.78 20.75 -0.90
N GLU A 56 9.90 19.60 -1.56
CA GLU A 56 10.90 18.59 -1.26
C GLU A 56 11.90 18.48 -2.42
N GLU A 57 13.17 18.77 -2.16
CA GLU A 57 14.21 18.79 -3.19
C GLU A 57 14.79 17.40 -3.47
N ASP A 58 14.82 16.50 -2.46
CA ASP A 58 15.29 15.13 -2.64
C ASP A 58 14.14 14.20 -3.04
N HIS A 59 13.81 14.25 -4.33
CA HIS A 59 12.77 13.41 -4.92
C HIS A 59 13.01 11.91 -4.71
N VAL A 60 14.27 11.50 -4.83
CA VAL A 60 14.67 10.11 -4.81
C VAL A 60 14.45 9.54 -3.40
N SER A 61 14.96 10.19 -2.36
CA SER A 61 14.80 9.72 -0.97
C SER A 61 13.35 9.78 -0.51
N THR A 62 12.61 10.82 -0.87
CA THR A 62 11.20 10.96 -0.51
C THR A 62 10.37 9.86 -1.14
N LEU A 63 10.52 9.58 -2.44
CA LEU A 63 9.85 8.46 -3.08
C LEU A 63 10.21 7.11 -2.45
N LYS A 64 11.45 6.94 -1.96
CA LYS A 64 11.85 5.71 -1.23
C LYS A 64 11.10 5.58 0.09
N ALA A 65 10.98 6.66 0.86
CA ALA A 65 10.21 6.69 2.09
C ALA A 65 8.72 6.44 1.84
N THR A 66 8.15 7.06 0.80
CA THR A 66 6.77 6.84 0.36
C THR A 66 6.54 5.36 0.01
N ILE A 67 7.42 4.74 -0.77
CA ILE A 67 7.33 3.30 -1.09
C ILE A 67 7.35 2.45 0.18
N MET A 68 8.16 2.81 1.19
CA MET A 68 8.21 2.06 2.44
C MET A 68 6.87 2.16 3.20
N LYS A 69 6.26 3.35 3.30
CA LYS A 69 4.93 3.54 3.90
C LYS A 69 3.87 2.69 3.18
N MET A 70 3.88 2.70 1.85
CA MET A 70 2.97 1.91 1.02
C MET A 70 3.15 0.40 1.24
N LYS A 71 4.40 -0.08 1.35
CA LYS A 71 4.68 -1.49 1.66
C LYS A 71 4.19 -1.89 3.05
N ILE A 72 4.37 -1.02 4.05
CA ILE A 72 3.85 -1.27 5.40
C ILE A 72 2.34 -1.36 5.36
N CYS A 73 1.67 -0.40 4.70
CA CYS A 73 0.22 -0.41 4.52
C CYS A 73 -0.27 -1.71 3.87
N HIS A 74 0.32 -2.08 2.72
CA HIS A 74 0.02 -3.32 2.01
C HIS A 74 0.15 -4.55 2.92
N ASN A 75 1.27 -4.66 3.66
CA ASN A 75 1.51 -5.80 4.53
C ASN A 75 0.56 -5.82 5.73
N THR A 76 0.25 -4.65 6.32
CA THR A 76 -0.71 -4.54 7.42
C THR A 76 -2.09 -5.03 6.99
N LEU A 77 -2.55 -4.70 5.79
CA LEU A 77 -3.82 -5.20 5.27
C LEU A 77 -3.73 -6.71 4.93
N TYR A 78 -2.71 -7.13 4.18
CA TYR A 78 -2.53 -8.52 3.79
C TYR A 78 -2.51 -9.49 4.98
N TYR A 79 -1.73 -9.19 6.03
CA TYR A 79 -1.65 -10.03 7.23
C TYR A 79 -2.73 -9.72 8.27
N GLY A 80 -3.40 -8.57 8.15
CA GLY A 80 -4.52 -8.17 8.98
C GLY A 80 -5.86 -8.77 8.54
N LYS A 81 -5.90 -9.46 7.38
CA LYS A 81 -7.03 -10.28 6.93
C LYS A 81 -7.47 -11.24 8.03
N SER A 82 -8.77 -11.45 8.17
CA SER A 82 -9.30 -12.42 9.13
C SER A 82 -8.78 -13.84 8.84
N LYS A 83 -8.72 -14.68 9.88
CA LYS A 83 -8.26 -16.07 9.74
C LYS A 83 -9.11 -16.86 8.73
N GLU A 84 -10.41 -16.57 8.69
CA GLU A 84 -11.37 -17.15 7.74
C GLU A 84 -11.08 -16.72 6.29
N SER A 85 -10.68 -15.47 6.07
CA SER A 85 -10.31 -14.96 4.74
C SER A 85 -9.02 -15.62 4.23
N LEU A 86 -8.03 -15.82 5.10
CA LEU A 86 -6.75 -16.47 4.77
C LEU A 86 -6.89 -17.99 4.52
N GLU A 87 -7.81 -18.66 5.22
CA GLU A 87 -8.10 -20.09 5.02
C GLU A 87 -8.79 -20.34 3.66
N ASN A 88 -9.70 -19.45 3.23
CA ASN A 88 -10.37 -19.52 1.93
C ASN A 88 -9.43 -19.25 0.74
N GLU A 89 -8.49 -18.31 0.88
CA GLU A 89 -7.47 -18.01 -0.13
C GLU A 89 -6.53 -19.22 -0.34
N ASN A 90 -6.03 -19.82 0.75
CA ASN A 90 -5.21 -21.03 0.71
C ASN A 90 -5.95 -22.26 0.16
N ALA A 91 -7.26 -22.39 0.43
CA ALA A 91 -8.07 -23.46 -0.13
C ALA A 91 -8.28 -23.32 -1.65
N SER A 92 -8.32 -22.08 -2.16
CA SER A 92 -8.46 -21.79 -3.59
C SER A 92 -7.15 -22.04 -4.36
N LEU A 93 -6.00 -21.72 -3.76
CA LEU A 93 -4.67 -21.97 -4.34
C LEU A 93 -4.30 -23.46 -4.41
N LYS A 94 -4.85 -24.30 -3.52
CA LYS A 94 -4.64 -25.76 -3.51
C LYS A 94 -5.44 -26.54 -4.58
N LYS A 95 -6.27 -25.87 -5.38
CA LYS A 95 -7.08 -26.49 -6.44
C LYS A 95 -6.38 -26.55 -7.81
N PHE A 96 -5.13 -26.10 -7.90
CA PHE A 96 -4.26 -26.18 -9.06
C PHE A 96 -2.97 -26.94 -8.70
#